data_AF-A0AAD2A4E7-F1
#
_entry.id   AF-A0AAD2A4E7-F1
#
_cell.length_a   1.000
_cell.length_b   1.000
_cell.length_c   1.000
_cell.angle_alpha   90.00
_cell.angle_beta   90.00
_cell.angle_gamma   90.00
#
_symmetry.space_group_name_H-M   'P 1'
#
loop_
_entity.id
_entity.type
_entity.pdbx_description
1 polymer ?
#
loop_
_entity_poly.entity_id
_entity_poly.type
_entity_poly.pdbx_seq_one_letter_code
_entity_poly.pdbx_strand_id
1 'polypeptide(L)'
;MLHLGSRFLVHEGCIKPFCDLLVGPTDIIEYCLEGLENILKVGEAEKNRGNTEDVNVFAQMIDDAGGLQKIKNLQTHDNSIMCEMAVRILETYWQEEDDEQMPTGDAP
;
A
#
# COMPACT_ATOMS: atom_id res chain seq x y z
N MET A 1 2.60 11.73 -21.97
CA MET A 1 1.37 10.99 -22.34
C MET A 1 1.20 9.73 -21.48
N LEU A 2 1.42 9.80 -20.15
CA LEU A 2 1.30 8.67 -19.21
C LEU A 2 0.84 9.18 -17.82
N HIS A 3 -0.21 9.99 -17.76
CA HIS A 3 -0.74 10.49 -16.47
C HIS A 3 -2.24 10.23 -16.30
N LEU A 4 -2.90 9.55 -17.25
CA LEU A 4 -4.34 9.30 -17.22
C LEU A 4 -4.74 7.85 -16.88
N GLY A 5 -3.80 6.91 -16.86
CA GLY A 5 -4.12 5.48 -16.66
C GLY A 5 -4.46 5.11 -15.20
N SER A 6 -3.82 5.77 -14.23
CA SER A 6 -3.87 5.34 -12.82
C SER A 6 -5.20 5.67 -12.13
N ARG A 7 -5.90 6.74 -12.55
CA ARG A 7 -7.19 7.13 -11.95
C ARG A 7 -8.37 6.24 -12.37
N PHE A 8 -8.29 5.56 -13.52
CA PHE A 8 -9.39 4.70 -13.99
C PHE A 8 -9.35 3.29 -13.38
N LEU A 9 -8.16 2.75 -13.08
CA LEU A 9 -8.03 1.40 -12.49
C LEU A 9 -8.58 1.31 -11.06
N VAL A 10 -8.52 2.41 -10.30
CA VAL A 10 -8.95 2.44 -8.90
C VAL A 10 -10.47 2.36 -8.73
N HIS A 11 -11.25 2.85 -9.71
CA HIS A 11 -12.70 2.96 -9.61
C HIS A 11 -13.47 1.68 -10.04
N GLU A 12 -12.77 0.65 -10.55
CA GLU A 12 -13.35 -0.58 -11.13
C GLU A 12 -12.86 -1.86 -10.41
N GLY A 13 -12.61 -1.82 -9.10
CA GLY A 13 -12.38 -3.04 -8.31
C GLY A 13 -11.10 -3.81 -8.65
N CYS A 14 -10.10 -3.17 -9.28
CA CYS A 14 -8.87 -3.83 -9.72
C CYS A 14 -7.93 -4.23 -8.56
N ILE A 15 -8.14 -3.71 -7.34
CA ILE A 15 -7.30 -4.00 -6.17
C ILE A 15 -7.21 -5.51 -5.89
N LYS A 16 -8.35 -6.21 -5.88
CA LYS A 16 -8.38 -7.66 -5.61
C LYS A 16 -7.60 -8.46 -6.66
N PRO A 17 -7.81 -8.27 -7.99
CA PRO A 17 -6.94 -8.85 -9.02
C PRO A 17 -5.45 -8.57 -8.84
N PHE A 18 -5.05 -7.32 -8.56
CA PHE A 18 -3.64 -6.99 -8.31
C PHE A 18 -3.08 -7.78 -7.12
N CYS A 19 -3.83 -7.86 -6.02
CA CYS A 19 -3.44 -8.63 -4.84
C CYS A 19 -3.35 -10.14 -5.15
N ASP A 20 -4.21 -10.68 -6.00
CA ASP A 20 -4.20 -12.10 -6.36
C ASP A 20 -3.04 -12.48 -7.29
N LEU A 21 -2.50 -11.51 -8.02
CA LEU A 21 -1.34 -11.70 -8.89
C LEU A 21 0.01 -11.59 -8.15
N LEU A 22 0.03 -11.17 -6.88
CA LEU A 22 1.24 -11.12 -6.04
C LEU A 22 1.85 -12.50 -5.68
N VAL A 23 1.23 -13.59 -6.14
CA VAL A 23 1.75 -14.96 -6.04
C VAL A 23 2.13 -15.55 -7.40
N GLY A 24 2.16 -14.71 -8.44
CA GLY A 24 2.43 -15.09 -9.83
C GLY A 24 3.92 -15.16 -10.18
N PRO A 25 4.25 -15.20 -11.48
CA PRO A 25 5.63 -15.08 -11.97
C PRO A 25 6.27 -13.75 -11.56
N THR A 26 7.60 -13.76 -11.41
CA THR A 26 8.39 -12.60 -10.97
C THR A 26 8.02 -11.31 -11.72
N ASP A 27 8.01 -11.34 -13.05
CA ASP A 27 7.72 -10.16 -13.87
C ASP A 27 6.32 -9.58 -13.58
N ILE A 28 5.34 -10.45 -13.29
CA ILE A 28 3.96 -10.01 -12.98
C ILE A 28 3.88 -9.38 -11.59
N ILE A 29 4.56 -9.96 -10.61
CA ILE A 29 4.57 -9.44 -9.24
C ILE A 29 5.16 -8.01 -9.23
N GLU A 30 6.23 -7.76 -9.96
CA GLU A 30 6.85 -6.44 -10.06
C GLU A 30 5.86 -5.39 -10.57
N TYR A 31 5.19 -5.65 -11.70
CA TYR A 31 4.15 -4.76 -12.23
C TYR A 31 2.96 -4.58 -11.27
N CYS A 32 2.61 -5.62 -10.51
CA CYS A 32 1.53 -5.53 -9.54
C CYS A 32 1.91 -4.68 -8.33
N LEU A 33 3.14 -4.77 -7.84
CA LEU A 33 3.65 -3.92 -6.77
C LEU A 33 3.69 -2.45 -7.20
N GLU A 34 4.18 -2.14 -8.41
CA GLU A 34 4.14 -0.78 -8.96
C GLU A 34 2.71 -0.25 -9.10
N GLY A 35 1.79 -1.10 -9.56
CA GLY A 35 0.37 -0.79 -9.64
C GLY A 35 -0.21 -0.43 -8.27
N LEU A 36 -0.02 -1.30 -7.28
CA LEU A 36 -0.52 -1.10 -5.91
C LEU A 36 0.10 0.15 -5.25
N GLU A 37 1.39 0.40 -5.45
CA GLU A 37 2.04 1.61 -4.96
C GLU A 37 1.40 2.88 -5.55
N ASN A 38 1.10 2.89 -6.85
CA ASN A 38 0.41 4.02 -7.47
C ASN A 38 -0.99 4.24 -6.90
N ILE A 39 -1.72 3.16 -6.57
CA ILE A 39 -3.03 3.24 -5.92
C ILE A 39 -2.88 3.85 -4.51
N LEU A 40 -1.91 3.40 -3.74
CA LEU A 40 -1.63 3.91 -2.40
C LEU A 40 -1.25 5.40 -2.42
N LYS A 41 -0.44 5.84 -3.39
CA LYS A 41 -0.12 7.27 -3.62
C LYS A 41 -1.36 8.12 -3.86
N VAL A 42 -2.32 7.61 -4.64
CA VAL A 42 -3.59 8.31 -4.87
C VAL A 42 -4.39 8.42 -3.57
N GLY A 43 -4.39 7.37 -2.75
CA GLY A 43 -5.03 7.38 -1.44
C GLY A 43 -4.47 8.40 -0.48
N GLU A 44 -3.14 8.50 -0.41
CA GLU A 44 -2.48 9.55 0.40
C GLU A 44 -2.83 10.95 -0.10
N ALA A 45 -2.88 11.16 -1.40
CA ALA A 45 -3.26 12.46 -1.95
C ALA A 45 -4.71 12.83 -1.61
N GLU A 46 -5.63 11.86 -1.53
CA GLU A 46 -7.02 12.09 -1.15
C GLU A 46 -7.21 12.25 0.36
N LYS A 47 -6.47 11.49 1.19
CA LYS A 47 -6.37 11.70 2.65
C LYS A 47 -5.97 13.13 2.97
N ASN A 48 -4.87 13.60 2.38
CA ASN A 48 -4.33 14.95 2.60
C ASN A 48 -5.24 16.09 2.11
N ARG A 49 -6.25 15.79 1.30
CA ARG A 49 -7.26 16.76 0.84
C ARG A 49 -8.43 16.93 1.82
N GLY A 50 -8.44 16.17 2.92
CA GLY A 50 -9.54 16.15 3.89
C GLY A 50 -10.80 15.46 3.36
N ASN A 51 -10.68 14.64 2.31
CA ASN A 51 -11.80 13.94 1.69
C ASN A 51 -12.18 12.65 2.42
N THR A 52 -11.29 12.12 3.25
CA THR A 52 -11.51 10.88 4.03
C THR A 52 -11.20 11.14 5.51
N GLU A 53 -11.70 10.27 6.39
CA GLU A 53 -11.10 10.08 7.72
C GLU A 53 -9.59 9.88 7.52
N ASP A 54 -8.75 10.27 8.49
CA ASP A 54 -7.29 10.45 8.43
C ASP A 54 -6.47 9.16 8.13
N VAL A 55 -6.99 8.32 7.26
CA VAL A 55 -6.59 6.95 6.92
C VAL A 55 -6.69 6.82 5.41
N ASN A 56 -5.70 6.15 4.83
CA ASN A 56 -5.70 5.84 3.41
C ASN A 56 -6.71 4.72 3.11
N VAL A 57 -7.87 5.07 2.56
CA VAL A 57 -8.93 4.10 2.24
C VAL A 57 -8.48 2.98 1.31
N PHE A 58 -7.51 3.23 0.42
CA PHE A 58 -7.01 2.17 -0.46
C PHE A 58 -6.06 1.21 0.25
N ALA A 59 -5.33 1.67 1.27
CA ALA A 59 -4.55 0.78 2.12
C ALA A 59 -5.47 -0.24 2.83
N GLN A 60 -6.60 0.21 3.35
CA GLN A 60 -7.62 -0.69 3.95
C GLN A 60 -8.17 -1.67 2.92
N MET A 61 -8.53 -1.20 1.72
CA MET A 61 -9.04 -2.09 0.67
C MET A 61 -8.01 -3.14 0.21
N ILE A 62 -6.72 -2.80 0.22
CA ILE A 62 -5.63 -3.74 -0.09
C ILE A 62 -5.50 -4.79 1.02
N ASP A 63 -5.60 -4.38 2.29
CA ASP A 63 -5.57 -5.31 3.42
C ASP A 63 -6.77 -6.28 3.39
N ASP A 64 -7.99 -5.76 3.19
CA ASP A 64 -9.22 -6.55 3.07
C ASP A 64 -9.16 -7.56 1.90
N ALA A 65 -8.42 -7.23 0.83
CA ALA A 65 -8.16 -8.10 -0.31
C ALA A 65 -7.07 -9.18 -0.03
N GLY A 66 -6.49 -9.20 1.16
CA GLY A 66 -5.37 -10.05 1.56
C GLY A 66 -4.03 -9.63 0.92
N GLY A 67 -3.95 -8.42 0.37
CA GLY A 67 -2.76 -7.89 -0.29
C GLY A 67 -1.63 -7.61 0.70
N LEU A 68 -1.95 -7.06 1.88
CA LEU A 68 -0.96 -6.72 2.90
C LEU A 68 -0.10 -7.93 3.30
N GLN A 69 -0.73 -9.05 3.62
CA GLN A 69 -0.01 -10.28 3.99
C GLN A 69 0.87 -10.79 2.84
N LYS A 70 0.41 -10.68 1.59
CA LYS A 70 1.19 -11.09 0.41
C LYS A 70 2.39 -10.19 0.19
N ILE A 71 2.25 -8.86 0.36
CA ILE A 71 3.37 -7.91 0.29
C ILE A 71 4.39 -8.20 1.40
N LYS A 72 3.94 -8.49 2.63
CA LYS A 72 4.85 -8.91 3.73
C LYS A 72 5.65 -10.16 3.37
N ASN A 73 5.02 -11.16 2.73
CA ASN A 73 5.73 -12.37 2.31
C ASN A 73 6.80 -12.10 1.24
N LEU A 74 6.67 -11.04 0.44
CA LEU A 74 7.66 -10.68 -0.57
C LEU A 74 8.95 -10.09 0.03
N GLN A 75 8.94 -9.67 1.30
CA GLN A 75 10.15 -9.23 1.99
C GLN A 75 11.19 -10.34 2.15
N THR A 76 10.79 -11.62 2.08
CA THR A 76 11.71 -12.77 2.15
C THR A 76 11.87 -13.47 0.80
N HIS A 77 11.51 -12.81 -0.31
CA HIS A 77 11.63 -13.38 -1.65
C HIS A 77 13.09 -13.42 -2.11
N ASP A 78 13.47 -14.44 -2.89
CA ASP A 78 14.84 -14.63 -3.41
C ASP A 78 15.32 -13.50 -4.36
N ASN A 79 14.41 -12.65 -4.81
CA ASN A 79 14.71 -11.52 -5.67
C ASN A 79 14.84 -10.25 -4.82
N SER A 80 16.06 -9.73 -4.71
CA SER A 80 16.37 -8.55 -3.90
C SER A 80 15.56 -7.32 -4.31
N ILE A 81 15.29 -7.15 -5.60
CA ILE A 81 14.51 -6.01 -6.12
C ILE A 81 13.08 -6.04 -5.58
N MET A 82 12.49 -7.24 -5.50
CA MET A 82 11.13 -7.42 -4.98
C MET A 82 11.06 -7.21 -3.47
N CYS A 83 12.05 -7.75 -2.75
CA CYS A 83 12.21 -7.54 -1.33
C CYS A 83 12.29 -6.02 -1.02
N GLU A 84 13.18 -5.31 -1.69
CA GLU A 84 13.36 -3.86 -1.53
C GLU A 84 12.08 -3.08 -1.85
N MET A 85 11.37 -3.47 -2.91
CA MET A 85 10.11 -2.83 -3.29
C MET A 85 9.01 -3.07 -2.26
N ALA A 86 8.88 -4.30 -1.74
CA ALA A 86 7.92 -4.66 -0.72
C ALA A 86 8.20 -3.93 0.60
N VAL A 87 9.46 -3.90 1.05
CA VAL A 87 9.90 -3.15 2.23
C VAL A 87 9.53 -1.68 2.09
N ARG A 88 9.89 -1.05 0.97
CA ARG A 88 9.60 0.37 0.72
C ARG A 88 8.09 0.68 0.75
N ILE A 89 7.27 -0.18 0.15
CA ILE A 89 5.80 0.00 0.16
C ILE A 89 5.27 -0.09 1.60
N LEU A 90 5.68 -1.13 2.35
CA LEU A 90 5.23 -1.32 3.73
C LEU A 90 5.68 -0.16 4.63
N GLU A 91 6.93 0.27 4.52
CA GLU A 91 7.48 1.42 5.25
C GLU A 91 6.88 2.75 4.83
N THR A 92 6.17 2.86 3.71
CA THR A 92 5.56 4.13 3.30
C THR A 92 4.11 4.23 3.75
N TYR A 93 3.36 3.11 3.72
CA TYR A 93 1.90 3.12 3.85
C TYR A 93 1.36 2.32 5.04
N TRP A 94 2.19 1.48 5.66
CA TRP A 94 1.84 0.67 6.83
C TRP A 94 2.90 0.77 7.93
N GLN A 95 3.55 1.92 8.06
CA GLN A 95 4.20 2.20 9.34
C GLN A 95 3.10 2.22 10.38
N GLU A 96 3.21 1.36 11.38
CA GLU A 96 2.57 1.65 12.66
C GLU A 96 3.11 3.03 13.01
N GLU A 97 2.24 4.05 13.02
CA GLU A 97 2.58 5.28 13.72
C GLU A 97 2.97 4.79 15.11
N ASP A 98 4.26 4.88 15.44
CA ASP A 98 4.75 4.75 16.81
C ASP A 98 4.07 5.87 17.59
N ASP A 99 2.82 5.64 17.96
CA ASP A 99 2.00 6.45 18.86
C ASP A 99 2.46 6.19 20.31
N GLU A 100 3.78 5.99 20.49
CA GLU A 100 4.47 6.08 21.77
C GLU A 100 4.80 7.54 22.09
N GLN A 101 3.78 8.39 22.17
CA GLN A 101 3.75 9.49 23.15
C GLN A 101 2.32 9.65 23.69
N MET A 102 1.84 8.66 24.45
CA MET A 102 0.79 8.92 25.43
C MET A 102 1.30 9.95 26.46
N PRO A 103 0.61 11.09 26.66
CA PRO A 103 0.98 12.07 27.66
C PRO A 103 0.46 11.59 29.01
N THR A 104 1.35 11.29 29.96
CA THR A 104 0.95 11.12 31.36
C THR A 104 1.78 11.99 32.29
N GLY A 105 1.19 13.14 32.63
CA GLY A 105 1.23 13.63 34.00
C GLY A 105 1.94 14.96 34.25
N ASP A 106 1.36 16.08 33.83
CA ASP A 106 1.16 17.19 34.78
C ASP A 106 0.13 16.66 35.81
N ALA A 107 0.23 16.77 37.13
CA ALA A 107 0.91 17.64 38.10
C ALA A 107 0.66 16.95 39.50
N PRO A 108 1.15 17.40 40.67
CA PRO A 108 1.57 18.76 41.05
C PRO A 108 2.97 18.94 41.64
#